data_AF-A0A974T8Y9-F1
#
_entry.id   AF-A0A974T8Y9-F1
#
_cell.length_a   1.000
_cell.length_b   1.000
_cell.length_c   1.000
_cell.angle_alpha   90.00
_cell.angle_beta   90.00
_cell.angle_gamma   90.00
#
_symmetry.space_group_name_H-M   'P 1'
#
loop_
_entity.id
_entity.type
_entity.pdbx_description
1 polymer ?
#
loop_
_entity_poly.entity_id
_entity_poly.type
_entity_poly.pdbx_seq_one_letter_code
_entity_poly.pdbx_strand_id
1 'polypeptide(L)'
;MRSSSCRIRIASQPQDWSNTLNFHTTWISKPSSNCFGNFAKITTRAQNGRQGWRTKMLDDLALNDEDEDYSFGFLDEQTKRMIRRAILKAVSIPGYQVPFGDREVPLPPGWGTGGIQVTASIIGLSDRLKVIDQGADDTTNAVSIRRFFARVSSVATTEHTTEATIIQSRHRIPEHPLSDDQILVMQVPQPEPLRRLTPSEAQARKLHAFARYGLMQVRLYEDIARYGHIAMSHDYPVRVHGRYLASPSPIPKFDNPKLHRSRALALFGAGRERRIYAIPPFTDVRSLDFEDYPFEVQTWQERCALCGAGDSYLDEVLLDDQGSTQFICSDTSYCNDRRSGRASR
;
A
#
# COMPACT_ATOMS: atom_id res chain seq x y z
N MET A 1 -48.90 -33.35 -7.57
CA MET A 1 -48.25 -34.23 -6.57
C MET A 1 -46.85 -33.72 -6.26
N ARG A 2 -46.68 -33.06 -5.09
CA ARG A 2 -45.56 -33.16 -4.10
C ARG A 2 -44.13 -33.22 -4.68
N SER A 3 -43.27 -32.21 -4.62
CA SER A 3 -42.61 -31.53 -3.48
C SER A 3 -42.05 -32.45 -2.37
N SER A 4 -40.71 -32.44 -2.22
CA SER A 4 -39.91 -32.94 -1.07
C SER A 4 -38.51 -32.28 -1.13
N SER A 5 -38.32 -31.01 -0.75
CA SER A 5 -37.93 -30.51 0.58
C SER A 5 -36.45 -30.73 0.97
N CYS A 6 -35.67 -29.65 0.90
CA CYS A 6 -34.52 -29.40 1.75
C CYS A 6 -35.02 -29.10 3.18
N ARG A 7 -34.43 -29.72 4.22
CA ARG A 7 -34.71 -29.38 5.62
C ARG A 7 -33.41 -29.33 6.42
N ILE A 8 -33.09 -28.12 6.87
CA ILE A 8 -32.24 -27.83 8.03
C ILE A 8 -33.15 -27.88 9.27
N ARG A 9 -32.73 -28.59 10.33
CA ARG A 9 -33.40 -28.54 11.64
C ARG A 9 -32.72 -27.49 12.52
N ILE A 10 -33.55 -26.54 12.97
CA ILE A 10 -33.28 -25.53 13.99
C ILE A 10 -33.65 -26.13 15.36
N ALA A 11 -32.82 -25.90 16.38
CA ALA A 11 -33.22 -25.97 17.78
C ALA A 11 -33.26 -24.54 18.34
N SER A 12 -34.38 -24.19 18.95
CA SER A 12 -34.71 -22.86 19.49
C SER A 12 -34.91 -22.93 21.02
N GLN A 13 -34.78 -21.75 21.66
CA GLN A 13 -35.35 -21.31 22.96
C GLN A 13 -34.38 -21.27 24.18
N PRO A 14 -34.66 -20.44 25.22
CA PRO A 14 -34.13 -19.07 25.35
C PRO A 14 -33.47 -18.83 26.72
N GLN A 15 -32.89 -17.67 26.97
CA GLN A 15 -32.72 -17.19 28.36
C GLN A 15 -32.57 -15.67 28.43
N ASP A 16 -33.57 -15.06 29.07
CA ASP A 16 -33.60 -13.71 29.60
C ASP A 16 -32.39 -13.38 30.46
N TRP A 17 -31.79 -12.21 30.26
CA TRP A 17 -31.22 -11.41 31.34
C TRP A 17 -31.52 -9.94 31.08
N SER A 18 -32.54 -9.45 31.78
CA SER A 18 -32.74 -8.04 32.08
C SER A 18 -31.55 -7.50 32.88
N ASN A 19 -31.00 -6.34 32.49
CA ASN A 19 -30.74 -5.24 33.43
C ASN A 19 -30.39 -3.95 32.69
N THR A 20 -31.30 -3.01 32.86
CA THR A 20 -31.19 -1.55 32.88
C THR A 20 -29.79 -0.97 33.12
N LEU A 21 -29.42 0.02 32.30
CA LEU A 21 -28.72 1.23 32.74
C LEU A 21 -29.06 2.39 31.79
N ASN A 22 -29.84 3.33 32.32
CA ASN A 22 -30.19 4.61 31.71
C ASN A 22 -28.96 5.53 31.65
N PHE A 23 -28.72 6.17 30.50
CA PHE A 23 -28.06 7.47 30.46
C PHE A 23 -28.76 8.37 29.43
N HIS A 24 -29.44 9.39 29.97
CA HIS A 24 -29.86 10.60 29.26
C HIS A 24 -28.64 11.42 28.87
N THR A 25 -28.61 11.95 27.64
CA THR A 25 -28.14 13.32 27.36
C THR A 25 -28.64 13.80 26.00
N THR A 26 -29.70 14.61 26.10
CA THR A 26 -29.97 15.87 25.39
C THR A 26 -29.34 16.15 24.03
N TRP A 27 -30.22 16.26 23.03
CA TRP A 27 -30.01 16.95 21.76
C TRP A 27 -30.04 18.46 21.95
N ILE A 28 -29.04 19.19 21.44
CA ILE A 28 -29.07 20.65 21.33
C ILE A 28 -29.10 21.03 19.86
N SER A 29 -30.11 21.83 19.52
CA SER A 29 -30.36 22.45 18.22
C SER A 29 -30.00 23.94 18.27
N LYS A 30 -29.38 24.42 17.18
CA LYS A 30 -29.65 25.67 16.42
C LYS A 30 -28.36 26.25 15.79
N PRO A 31 -28.42 26.74 14.53
CA PRO A 31 -27.40 27.58 13.93
C PRO A 31 -27.72 29.07 14.13
N SER A 32 -26.70 29.92 14.26
CA SER A 32 -26.84 31.37 14.13
C SER A 32 -25.71 31.96 13.28
N SER A 33 -26.15 32.88 12.44
CA SER A 33 -25.52 33.69 11.41
C SER A 33 -24.44 34.67 11.85
N ASN A 34 -23.73 35.17 10.83
CA ASN A 34 -22.88 36.38 10.73
C ASN A 34 -21.38 36.21 10.97
N CYS A 35 -20.61 36.37 9.88
CA CYS A 35 -19.61 37.44 9.78
C CYS A 35 -19.19 37.63 8.32
N PHE A 36 -19.75 38.68 7.70
CA PHE A 36 -19.20 39.35 6.53
C PHE A 36 -18.04 40.26 6.97
N GLY A 37 -17.01 40.39 6.14
CA GLY A 37 -16.13 41.57 6.12
C GLY A 37 -14.64 41.29 6.27
N ASN A 38 -13.90 41.20 5.15
CA ASN A 38 -13.05 42.30 4.67
C ASN A 38 -12.11 41.85 3.54
N PHE A 39 -12.52 42.20 2.32
CA PHE A 39 -11.61 42.40 1.19
C PHE A 39 -10.92 43.76 1.38
N ALA A 40 -9.58 43.79 1.45
CA ALA A 40 -8.72 44.81 0.84
C ALA A 40 -7.26 44.67 1.32
N LYS A 41 -6.38 44.30 0.37
CA LYS A 41 -5.10 44.98 0.03
C LYS A 41 -4.13 43.98 -0.61
N ILE A 42 -4.25 43.85 -1.93
CA ILE A 42 -3.17 43.40 -2.79
C ILE A 42 -2.29 44.64 -3.05
N THR A 43 -1.03 44.61 -2.61
CA THR A 43 0.08 45.23 -3.33
C THR A 43 1.43 44.78 -2.77
N THR A 44 2.27 44.29 -3.69
CA THR A 44 3.75 44.29 -3.68
C THR A 44 4.49 43.54 -2.56
N ARG A 45 4.84 42.28 -2.82
CA ARG A 45 6.24 41.79 -2.67
C ARG A 45 6.41 40.44 -3.38
N ALA A 46 6.69 40.52 -4.68
CA ALA A 46 7.42 39.45 -5.36
C ALA A 46 8.90 39.55 -4.95
N GLN A 47 9.58 38.40 -4.92
CA GLN A 47 11.00 38.19 -4.58
C GLN A 47 11.31 38.00 -3.09
N ASN A 48 11.06 36.78 -2.58
CA ASN A 48 11.91 36.03 -1.62
C ASN A 48 11.26 34.70 -1.17
N GLY A 49 10.58 33.99 -2.08
CA GLY A 49 9.73 32.84 -1.72
C GLY A 49 10.35 31.44 -1.85
N ARG A 50 11.56 31.28 -2.40
CA ARG A 50 12.07 29.94 -2.76
C ARG A 50 12.99 29.28 -1.71
N GLN A 51 13.50 30.04 -0.73
CA GLN A 51 14.35 29.48 0.33
C GLN A 51 13.57 29.07 1.60
N GLY A 52 12.49 29.77 1.95
CA GLY A 52 11.74 29.50 3.20
C GLY A 52 10.88 28.24 3.21
N TRP A 53 10.49 27.70 2.05
CA TRP A 53 9.69 26.47 1.97
C TRP A 53 10.51 25.20 2.24
N ARG A 54 11.82 25.22 1.94
CA ARG A 54 12.72 24.08 2.20
C ARG A 54 12.96 23.88 3.69
N THR A 55 13.09 24.97 4.44
CA THR A 55 13.37 24.94 5.88
C THR A 55 12.13 24.52 6.68
N LYS A 56 10.94 25.06 6.34
CA LYS A 56 9.69 24.73 7.05
C LYS A 56 9.32 23.25 7.02
N MET A 57 9.55 22.56 5.90
CA MET A 57 9.22 21.12 5.79
C MET A 57 10.18 20.24 6.63
N LEU A 58 11.41 20.71 6.87
CA LEU A 58 12.37 20.03 7.73
C LEU A 58 12.06 20.29 9.21
N ASP A 59 11.61 21.50 9.55
CA ASP A 59 11.12 21.85 10.89
C ASP A 59 9.85 21.06 11.26
N ASP A 60 8.94 20.82 10.30
CA ASP A 60 7.71 20.02 10.50
C ASP A 60 8.00 18.53 10.79
N LEU A 61 9.20 18.04 10.44
CA LEU A 61 9.66 16.68 10.77
C LEU A 61 10.41 16.63 12.12
N ALA A 62 10.54 17.76 12.82
CA ALA A 62 11.27 17.90 14.09
C ALA A 62 12.73 17.41 14.04
N LEU A 63 13.36 17.42 12.86
CA LEU A 63 14.75 17.00 12.69
C LEU A 63 15.67 18.22 12.70
N ASN A 64 15.86 18.84 13.87
CA ASN A 64 16.77 19.98 14.04
C ASN A 64 18.22 19.62 13.68
N ASP A 65 18.99 20.62 13.27
CA ASP A 65 20.37 20.57 12.74
C ASP A 65 21.45 20.49 13.84
N GLU A 66 21.13 19.92 15.00
CA GLU A 66 22.15 19.55 16.00
C GLU A 66 22.43 18.06 15.82
N ASP A 67 23.71 17.67 15.80
CA ASP A 67 24.23 16.31 15.62
C ASP A 67 23.58 15.29 16.60
N GLU A 68 22.35 14.87 16.33
CA GLU A 68 21.79 13.66 16.90
C GLU A 68 22.35 12.48 16.11
N ASP A 69 23.34 11.80 16.70
CA ASP A 69 23.88 10.53 16.23
C ASP A 69 22.80 9.44 16.23
N TYR A 70 21.88 9.50 15.25
CA TYR A 70 20.94 8.41 15.02
C TYR A 70 21.71 7.15 14.65
N SER A 71 21.21 6.00 15.13
CA SER A 71 21.70 4.72 14.61
C SER A 71 21.53 4.68 13.08
N PHE A 72 22.44 4.02 12.36
CA PHE A 72 22.35 3.87 10.90
C PHE A 72 20.96 3.37 10.49
N GLY A 73 20.23 4.09 9.63
CA GLY A 73 18.85 3.73 9.28
C GLY A 73 17.82 3.99 10.38
N PHE A 74 18.13 4.90 11.32
CA PHE A 74 17.32 5.35 12.46
C PHE A 74 17.08 4.33 13.58
N LEU A 75 16.76 3.07 13.25
CA LEU A 75 16.42 2.04 14.24
C LEU A 75 17.64 1.51 15.00
N ASP A 76 17.45 1.24 16.29
CA ASP A 76 18.43 0.51 17.10
C ASP A 76 18.62 -0.94 16.61
N GLU A 77 19.77 -1.54 16.94
CA GLU A 77 20.12 -2.89 16.48
C GLU A 77 19.23 -4.01 17.07
N GLN A 78 18.63 -3.81 18.26
CA GLN A 78 17.71 -4.79 18.84
C GLN A 78 16.42 -4.86 18.01
N THR A 79 15.89 -3.70 17.63
CA THR A 79 14.70 -3.54 16.80
C THR A 79 14.94 -4.12 15.41
N LYS A 80 16.06 -3.75 14.76
CA LYS A 80 16.45 -4.36 13.47
C LYS A 80 16.59 -5.87 13.57
N ARG A 81 17.26 -6.39 14.61
CA ARG A 81 17.44 -7.84 14.83
C ARG A 81 16.09 -8.55 14.98
N MET A 82 15.11 -7.93 15.61
CA MET A 82 13.75 -8.47 15.74
C MET A 82 13.01 -8.47 14.40
N ILE A 83 13.05 -7.37 13.65
CA ILE A 83 12.43 -7.25 12.32
C ILE A 83 13.06 -8.26 11.35
N ARG A 84 14.40 -8.38 11.33
CA ARG A 84 15.12 -9.38 10.52
C ARG A 84 14.65 -10.82 10.79
N ARG A 85 14.41 -11.18 12.07
CA ARG A 85 13.83 -12.50 12.41
C ARG A 85 12.41 -12.66 11.86
N ALA A 86 11.58 -11.61 11.93
CA ALA A 86 10.24 -11.64 11.38
C ALA A 86 10.25 -11.77 9.85
N ILE A 87 11.14 -11.05 9.16
CA ILE A 87 11.35 -11.16 7.70
C ILE A 87 11.76 -12.59 7.33
N LEU A 88 12.73 -13.19 8.02
CA LEU A 88 13.14 -14.57 7.74
C LEU A 88 11.97 -15.55 7.92
N LYS A 89 11.15 -15.38 8.96
CA LYS A 89 9.93 -16.18 9.15
C LYS A 89 8.90 -15.96 8.03
N ALA A 90 8.73 -14.72 7.58
CA ALA A 90 7.81 -14.38 6.50
C ALA A 90 8.25 -14.99 5.17
N VAL A 91 9.56 -14.97 4.87
CA VAL A 91 10.13 -15.61 3.67
C VAL A 91 9.93 -17.13 3.71
N SER A 92 10.13 -17.75 4.88
CA SER A 92 9.92 -19.19 5.05
C SER A 92 8.45 -19.63 5.05
N ILE A 93 7.50 -18.70 5.20
CA ILE A 93 6.06 -18.98 5.22
C ILE A 93 5.35 -17.98 4.28
N PRO A 94 5.48 -18.16 2.95
CA PRO A 94 5.02 -17.16 1.97
C PRO A 94 3.55 -16.80 2.14
N GLY A 95 3.27 -15.49 2.20
CA GLY A 95 1.92 -14.95 2.39
C GLY A 95 1.37 -14.99 3.82
N TYR A 96 2.11 -15.55 4.80
CA TYR A 96 1.70 -15.52 6.20
C TYR A 96 2.06 -14.19 6.87
N GLN A 97 1.09 -13.60 7.57
CA GLN A 97 1.22 -12.37 8.33
C GLN A 97 1.95 -12.62 9.67
N VAL A 98 3.27 -12.45 9.69
CA VAL A 98 4.11 -12.61 10.88
C VAL A 98 3.95 -11.39 11.80
N PRO A 99 3.58 -11.56 13.08
CA PRO A 99 3.54 -10.47 14.04
C PRO A 99 4.95 -9.98 14.39
N PHE A 100 5.13 -8.66 14.52
CA PHE A 100 6.40 -8.07 14.96
C PHE A 100 6.15 -6.92 15.95
N GLY A 101 7.19 -6.52 16.70
CA GLY A 101 7.10 -5.42 17.67
C GLY A 101 7.33 -4.06 17.00
N ASP A 102 6.24 -3.42 16.57
CA ASP A 102 6.27 -2.08 15.97
C ASP A 102 6.93 -1.03 16.88
N ARG A 103 7.67 -0.10 16.27
CA ARG A 103 8.28 1.05 16.94
C ARG A 103 7.81 2.34 16.27
N GLU A 104 7.74 3.39 17.09
CA GLU A 104 7.49 4.73 16.58
C GLU A 104 8.64 5.17 15.68
N VAL A 105 8.28 5.72 14.53
CA VAL A 105 9.18 6.33 13.55
C VAL A 105 8.70 7.76 13.32
N PRO A 106 9.54 8.69 12.83
CA PRO A 106 9.21 10.11 12.73
C PRO A 106 8.28 10.44 11.54
N LEU A 107 7.23 9.63 11.38
CA LEU A 107 6.14 9.82 10.43
C LEU A 107 4.83 9.36 11.08
N PRO A 108 3.71 10.08 10.84
CA PRO A 108 2.44 9.71 11.46
C PRO A 108 2.02 8.27 11.11
N PRO A 109 1.35 7.55 12.01
CA PRO A 109 0.78 6.24 11.70
C PRO A 109 -0.08 6.27 10.42
N GLY A 110 0.12 5.29 9.54
CA GLY A 110 -0.57 5.23 8.25
C GLY A 110 0.21 5.82 7.06
N TRP A 111 1.32 6.52 7.31
CA TRP A 111 2.22 7.06 6.28
C TRP A 111 3.36 6.09 5.92
N GLY A 112 3.07 4.78 5.98
CA GLY A 112 4.03 3.77 5.56
C GLY A 112 5.08 3.36 6.60
N THR A 113 4.80 3.56 7.89
CA THR A 113 5.71 3.24 9.02
C THR A 113 6.25 1.81 9.00
N GLY A 114 5.44 0.83 8.55
CA GLY A 114 5.88 -0.56 8.41
C GLY A 114 6.92 -0.76 7.30
N GLY A 115 6.72 -0.11 6.15
CA GLY A 115 7.70 -0.14 5.05
C GLY A 115 9.02 0.49 5.46
N ILE A 116 8.98 1.61 6.19
CA ILE A 116 10.17 2.28 6.71
C ILE A 116 10.94 1.37 7.66
N GLN A 117 10.26 0.73 8.61
CA GLN A 117 10.92 -0.18 9.54
C GLN A 117 11.55 -1.40 8.85
N VAL A 118 10.91 -1.93 7.82
CA VAL A 118 11.46 -3.00 6.99
C VAL A 118 12.71 -2.51 6.26
N THR A 119 12.62 -1.39 5.53
CA THR A 119 13.75 -0.80 4.79
C THR A 119 14.93 -0.49 5.71
N ALA A 120 14.69 0.18 6.85
CA ALA A 120 15.70 0.47 7.87
C ALA A 120 16.41 -0.78 8.41
N SER A 121 15.75 -1.93 8.37
CA SER A 121 16.29 -3.20 8.88
C SER A 121 17.11 -3.97 7.83
N ILE A 122 16.92 -3.71 6.55
CA ILE A 122 17.60 -4.44 5.46
C ILE A 122 18.61 -3.59 4.70
N ILE A 123 18.47 -2.26 4.70
CA ILE A 123 19.35 -1.35 3.96
C ILE A 123 20.78 -1.42 4.50
N GLY A 124 21.75 -1.32 3.59
CA GLY A 124 23.18 -1.25 3.83
C GLY A 124 23.84 -0.10 3.07
N LEU A 125 25.12 0.15 3.34
CA LEU A 125 25.87 1.28 2.77
C LEU A 125 26.06 1.20 1.25
N SER A 126 26.07 -0.01 0.70
CA SER A 126 26.22 -0.25 -0.74
C SER A 126 24.90 -0.20 -1.52
N ASP A 127 23.77 -0.08 -0.82
CA ASP A 127 22.47 -0.08 -1.47
C ASP A 127 22.22 1.22 -2.25
N ARG A 128 21.29 1.11 -3.19
CA ARG A 128 20.71 2.25 -3.89
C ARG A 128 19.20 2.22 -3.70
N LEU A 129 18.68 3.18 -2.94
CA LEU A 129 17.28 3.25 -2.57
C LEU A 129 16.46 4.03 -3.59
N LYS A 130 15.42 3.40 -4.13
CA LYS A 130 14.32 4.07 -4.84
C LYS A 130 13.09 4.08 -3.94
N VAL A 131 12.36 5.20 -3.91
CA VAL A 131 11.12 5.34 -3.15
C VAL A 131 10.04 5.93 -4.03
N ILE A 132 8.91 5.25 -4.14
CA ILE A 132 7.76 5.70 -4.95
C ILE A 132 6.46 5.66 -4.14
N ASP A 133 5.57 6.60 -4.43
CA ASP A 133 4.19 6.61 -3.95
C ASP A 133 3.29 6.95 -5.16
N GLN A 134 2.23 6.17 -5.37
CA GLN A 134 1.40 6.21 -6.59
C GLN A 134 2.23 6.04 -7.89
N GLY A 135 3.37 5.33 -7.84
CA GLY A 135 4.24 5.11 -9.00
C GLY A 135 5.24 6.22 -9.28
N ALA A 136 5.18 7.34 -8.54
CA ALA A 136 6.01 8.50 -8.76
C ALA A 136 6.98 8.78 -7.61
N ASP A 137 8.21 9.15 -7.97
CA ASP A 137 9.31 9.47 -7.04
C ASP A 137 9.21 10.86 -6.41
N ASP A 138 8.45 11.78 -7.01
CA ASP A 138 8.36 13.21 -6.66
C ASP A 138 7.12 13.56 -5.81
N THR A 139 6.33 12.56 -5.46
CA THR A 139 5.23 12.72 -4.48
C THR A 139 5.77 13.10 -3.10
N THR A 140 4.97 13.85 -2.35
CA THR A 140 5.36 14.41 -1.04
C THR A 140 5.86 13.35 -0.07
N ASN A 141 5.17 12.20 0.00
CA ASN A 141 5.53 11.10 0.87
C ASN A 141 6.79 10.37 0.40
N ALA A 142 6.93 10.09 -0.90
CA ALA A 142 8.12 9.44 -1.45
C ALA A 142 9.39 10.29 -1.25
N VAL A 143 9.29 11.60 -1.51
CA VAL A 143 10.37 12.56 -1.28
C VAL A 143 10.75 12.62 0.20
N SER A 144 9.75 12.66 1.10
CA SER A 144 9.99 12.68 2.55
C SER A 144 10.76 11.45 3.02
N ILE A 145 10.29 10.25 2.66
CA ILE A 145 10.92 8.98 3.04
C ILE A 145 12.33 8.85 2.43
N ARG A 146 12.50 9.23 1.16
CA ARG A 146 13.81 9.19 0.49
C ARG A 146 14.81 10.11 1.17
N ARG A 147 14.41 11.34 1.51
CA ARG A 147 15.24 12.30 2.26
C ARG A 147 15.55 11.81 3.67
N PHE A 148 14.57 11.21 4.35
CA PHE A 148 14.77 10.61 5.66
C PHE A 148 15.89 9.58 5.61
N PHE A 149 15.83 8.59 4.71
CA PHE A 149 16.90 7.60 4.57
C PHE A 149 18.23 8.21 4.11
N ALA A 150 18.22 9.14 3.17
CA ALA A 150 19.45 9.84 2.77
C ALA A 150 20.14 10.54 3.97
N ARG A 151 19.35 11.08 4.92
CA ARG A 151 19.87 11.69 6.16
C ARG A 151 20.36 10.66 7.16
N VAL A 152 19.60 9.59 7.44
CA VAL A 152 19.92 8.65 8.54
C VAL A 152 20.81 7.46 8.14
N SER A 153 21.05 7.24 6.84
CA SER A 153 21.90 6.15 6.35
C SER A 153 22.94 6.57 5.31
N SER A 154 22.89 7.82 4.81
CA SER A 154 23.80 8.31 3.76
C SER A 154 23.88 7.42 2.52
N VAL A 155 22.83 6.65 2.26
CA VAL A 155 22.73 5.70 1.15
C VAL A 155 22.54 6.43 -0.18
N ALA A 156 23.05 5.85 -1.27
CA ALA A 156 22.75 6.36 -2.60
C ALA A 156 21.24 6.24 -2.88
N THR A 157 20.68 7.20 -3.61
CA THR A 157 19.28 7.14 -4.05
C THR A 157 19.20 7.20 -5.57
N THR A 158 18.10 6.70 -6.15
CA THR A 158 17.85 6.80 -7.59
C THR A 158 16.36 6.87 -7.87
N GLU A 159 16.04 7.40 -9.03
CA GLU A 159 14.70 7.39 -9.62
C GLU A 159 14.60 6.30 -10.70
N HIS A 160 15.71 5.69 -11.13
CA HIS A 160 15.70 4.61 -12.13
C HIS A 160 15.47 3.24 -11.48
N THR A 161 14.41 2.55 -11.89
CA THR A 161 14.08 1.21 -11.37
C THR A 161 15.22 0.21 -11.57
N THR A 162 15.94 0.25 -12.69
CA THR A 162 17.06 -0.67 -13.01
C THR A 162 18.29 -0.50 -12.12
N GLU A 163 18.48 0.67 -11.52
CA GLU A 163 19.66 0.97 -10.71
C GLU A 163 19.44 0.68 -9.23
N ALA A 164 18.18 0.59 -8.79
CA ALA A 164 17.83 0.40 -7.39
C ALA A 164 18.15 -1.02 -6.93
N THR A 165 18.67 -1.17 -5.71
CA THR A 165 18.77 -2.48 -5.02
C THR A 165 17.58 -2.69 -4.08
N ILE A 166 17.05 -1.60 -3.50
CA ILE A 166 15.84 -1.61 -2.69
C ILE A 166 14.85 -0.60 -3.26
N ILE A 167 13.62 -1.05 -3.50
CA ILE A 167 12.51 -0.21 -3.97
C ILE A 167 11.44 -0.20 -2.89
N GLN A 168 11.30 0.90 -2.18
CA GLN A 168 10.19 1.08 -1.25
C GLN A 168 9.00 1.71 -1.99
N SER A 169 7.88 1.00 -2.04
CA SER A 169 6.72 1.42 -2.82
C SER A 169 5.43 1.49 -2.00
N ARG A 170 4.60 2.47 -2.37
CA ARG A 170 3.20 2.55 -1.98
C ARG A 170 2.30 2.53 -3.21
N HIS A 171 1.37 1.58 -3.22
CA HIS A 171 0.28 1.42 -4.21
C HIS A 171 0.68 1.07 -5.64
N ARG A 172 1.97 0.89 -5.98
CA ARG A 172 2.38 0.49 -7.32
C ARG A 172 3.49 -0.55 -7.32
N ILE A 173 3.56 -1.38 -8.34
CA ILE A 173 4.76 -2.13 -8.70
C ILE A 173 5.30 -1.51 -9.99
N PRO A 174 6.61 -1.19 -10.09
CA PRO A 174 7.18 -0.61 -11.30
C PRO A 174 6.78 -1.38 -12.57
N GLU A 175 6.68 -0.67 -13.69
CA GLU A 175 6.41 -1.32 -14.99
C GLU A 175 7.61 -2.12 -15.47
N HIS A 176 8.82 -1.66 -15.12
CA HIS A 176 10.04 -2.39 -15.44
C HIS A 176 10.12 -3.69 -14.62
N PRO A 177 10.35 -4.86 -15.26
CA PRO A 177 10.50 -6.13 -14.55
C PRO A 177 11.64 -6.07 -13.53
N LEU A 178 11.37 -6.53 -12.31
CA LEU A 178 12.38 -6.55 -11.25
C LEU A 178 13.37 -7.70 -11.44
N SER A 179 14.62 -7.52 -10.99
CA SER A 179 15.71 -8.50 -11.10
C SER A 179 16.00 -9.24 -9.78
N ASP A 180 16.92 -10.22 -9.83
CA ASP A 180 17.26 -11.09 -8.68
C ASP A 180 17.91 -10.31 -7.52
N ASP A 181 18.61 -9.22 -7.83
CA ASP A 181 19.36 -8.40 -6.87
C ASP A 181 18.48 -7.33 -6.19
N GLN A 182 17.19 -7.31 -6.51
CA GLN A 182 16.26 -6.30 -6.04
C GLN A 182 15.35 -6.80 -4.92
N ILE A 183 15.08 -5.92 -3.96
CA ILE A 183 14.09 -6.12 -2.91
C ILE A 183 13.00 -5.05 -3.04
N LEU A 184 11.76 -5.49 -3.25
CA LEU A 184 10.57 -4.65 -3.25
C LEU A 184 9.97 -4.59 -1.85
N VAL A 185 9.91 -3.41 -1.24
CA VAL A 185 9.31 -3.17 0.09
C VAL A 185 7.98 -2.44 -0.08
N MET A 186 6.88 -3.15 0.13
CA MET A 186 5.51 -2.64 -0.01
C MET A 186 4.99 -2.07 1.31
N GLN A 187 4.44 -0.86 1.24
CA GLN A 187 3.74 -0.24 2.36
C GLN A 187 2.30 -0.76 2.47
N VAL A 188 1.93 -1.29 3.64
CA VAL A 188 0.64 -1.97 3.82
C VAL A 188 -0.18 -1.32 4.93
N PRO A 189 -1.35 -0.70 4.62
CA PRO A 189 -2.24 -0.15 5.64
C PRO A 189 -3.09 -1.23 6.31
N GLN A 190 -3.45 -2.29 5.58
CA GLN A 190 -4.24 -3.41 6.06
C GLN A 190 -3.68 -4.73 5.51
N PRO A 191 -3.05 -5.58 6.35
CA PRO A 191 -2.41 -6.82 5.89
C PRO A 191 -3.38 -8.01 5.79
N GLU A 192 -4.54 -7.91 6.44
CA GLU A 192 -5.51 -9.00 6.54
C GLU A 192 -6.52 -8.93 5.38
N PRO A 193 -6.41 -9.82 4.37
CA PRO A 193 -7.32 -9.80 3.21
C PRO A 193 -8.78 -10.03 3.59
N LEU A 194 -9.05 -10.70 4.72
CA LEU A 194 -10.42 -10.98 5.18
C LEU A 194 -10.98 -9.87 6.07
N ARG A 195 -10.27 -8.75 6.31
CA ARG A 195 -10.66 -7.76 7.33
C ARG A 195 -12.08 -7.22 7.15
N ARG A 196 -12.50 -6.99 5.90
CA ARG A 196 -13.84 -6.49 5.57
C ARG A 196 -14.96 -7.52 5.84
N LEU A 197 -14.61 -8.80 5.89
CA LEU A 197 -15.52 -9.94 6.06
C LEU A 197 -15.50 -10.46 7.50
N THR A 198 -14.37 -10.29 8.20
CA THR A 198 -14.15 -10.76 9.55
C THR A 198 -13.35 -9.71 10.32
N PRO A 199 -14.02 -8.84 11.11
CA PRO A 199 -13.33 -7.79 11.85
C PRO A 199 -12.46 -8.35 12.99
N SER A 200 -12.78 -9.56 13.48
CA SER A 200 -12.06 -10.22 14.56
C SER A 200 -10.74 -10.84 14.09
N GLU A 201 -9.62 -10.33 14.60
CA GLU A 201 -8.29 -10.90 14.37
C GLU A 201 -8.19 -12.37 14.81
N ALA A 202 -8.79 -12.72 15.95
CA ALA A 202 -8.77 -14.08 16.46
C ALA A 202 -9.49 -15.05 15.52
N GLN A 203 -10.57 -14.62 14.86
CA GLN A 203 -11.27 -15.41 13.87
C GLN A 203 -10.48 -15.49 12.56
N ALA A 204 -9.96 -14.37 12.05
CA ALA A 204 -9.14 -14.34 10.84
C ALA A 204 -7.92 -15.26 10.95
N ARG A 205 -7.22 -15.25 12.11
CA ARG A 205 -6.13 -16.20 12.40
C ARG A 205 -6.56 -17.66 12.33
N LYS A 206 -7.75 -18.01 12.83
CA LYS A 206 -8.30 -19.38 12.71
C LYS A 206 -8.59 -19.73 11.25
N LEU A 207 -9.16 -18.81 10.47
CA LEU A 207 -9.41 -19.03 9.04
C LEU A 207 -8.09 -19.28 8.29
N HIS A 208 -7.05 -18.49 8.56
CA HIS A 208 -5.71 -18.71 8.01
C HIS A 208 -5.07 -20.02 8.49
N ALA A 209 -5.25 -20.41 9.75
CA ALA A 209 -4.72 -21.66 10.29
C ALA A 209 -5.31 -22.88 9.56
N PHE A 210 -6.62 -22.89 9.34
CA PHE A 210 -7.35 -23.98 8.68
C PHE A 210 -7.51 -23.81 7.16
N ALA A 211 -6.89 -22.81 6.55
CA ALA A 211 -7.03 -22.46 5.13
C ALA A 211 -8.50 -22.34 4.65
N ARG A 212 -9.38 -21.78 5.50
CA ARG A 212 -10.82 -21.61 5.22
C ARG A 212 -11.11 -20.27 4.55
N TYR A 213 -10.82 -20.17 3.25
CA TYR A 213 -10.97 -18.92 2.48
C TYR A 213 -12.27 -18.81 1.67
N GLY A 214 -13.21 -19.75 1.81
CA GLY A 214 -14.48 -19.72 1.07
C GLY A 214 -15.28 -18.43 1.27
N LEU A 215 -15.12 -17.74 2.41
CA LEU A 215 -15.76 -16.45 2.66
C LEU A 215 -15.34 -15.38 1.62
N MET A 216 -14.07 -15.40 1.18
CA MET A 216 -13.59 -14.49 0.15
C MET A 216 -14.19 -14.83 -1.22
N GLN A 217 -14.33 -16.11 -1.54
CA GLN A 217 -14.99 -16.54 -2.79
C GLN A 217 -16.46 -16.08 -2.82
N VAL A 218 -17.20 -16.28 -1.73
CA VAL A 218 -18.59 -15.79 -1.64
C VAL A 218 -18.64 -14.27 -1.88
N ARG A 219 -17.76 -13.51 -1.23
CA ARG A 219 -17.68 -12.06 -1.42
C ARG A 219 -17.44 -11.65 -2.88
N LEU A 220 -16.51 -12.30 -3.58
CA LEU A 220 -16.23 -12.00 -4.99
C LEU A 220 -17.42 -12.37 -5.89
N TYR A 221 -18.09 -13.48 -5.60
CA TYR A 221 -19.27 -13.92 -6.34
C TYR A 221 -20.47 -12.99 -6.14
N GLU A 222 -20.62 -12.38 -4.96
CA GLU A 222 -21.63 -11.35 -4.72
C GLU A 222 -21.45 -10.12 -5.62
N ASP A 223 -20.22 -9.72 -5.92
CA ASP A 223 -19.96 -8.62 -6.88
C ASP A 223 -20.42 -9.04 -8.29
N ILE A 224 -20.08 -10.26 -8.72
CA ILE A 224 -20.49 -10.79 -10.02
C ILE A 224 -22.02 -10.83 -10.13
N ALA A 225 -22.71 -11.36 -9.13
CA ALA A 225 -24.16 -11.46 -9.13
C ALA A 225 -24.85 -10.07 -9.17
N ARG A 226 -24.23 -9.04 -8.60
CA ARG A 226 -24.80 -7.69 -8.50
C ARG A 226 -24.44 -6.78 -9.66
N TYR A 227 -23.22 -6.90 -10.19
CA TYR A 227 -22.64 -5.96 -11.15
C TYR A 227 -22.20 -6.62 -12.47
N GLY A 228 -22.28 -7.95 -12.58
CA GLY A 228 -21.80 -8.72 -13.72
C GLY A 228 -20.27 -8.87 -13.79
N HIS A 229 -19.54 -8.27 -12.87
CA HIS A 229 -18.08 -8.29 -12.79
C HIS A 229 -17.63 -8.11 -11.33
N ILE A 230 -16.37 -8.44 -11.04
CA ILE A 230 -15.79 -8.21 -9.72
C ILE A 230 -15.44 -6.72 -9.56
N ALA A 231 -16.04 -6.05 -8.57
CA ALA A 231 -15.93 -4.61 -8.38
C ALA A 231 -14.58 -4.17 -7.76
N MET A 232 -13.81 -5.10 -7.21
CA MET A 232 -12.55 -4.81 -6.55
C MET A 232 -11.46 -4.39 -7.56
N SER A 233 -11.02 -3.13 -7.49
CA SER A 233 -10.04 -2.55 -8.42
C SER A 233 -8.59 -2.55 -7.91
N HIS A 234 -8.40 -2.64 -6.59
CA HIS A 234 -7.12 -2.58 -5.88
C HIS A 234 -7.15 -3.50 -4.64
N ASP A 235 -5.98 -3.77 -4.06
CA ASP A 235 -5.83 -4.71 -2.93
C ASP A 235 -6.50 -6.07 -3.21
N TYR A 236 -6.38 -6.52 -4.47
CA TYR A 236 -7.11 -7.67 -4.95
C TYR A 236 -6.47 -8.96 -4.39
N PRO A 237 -7.23 -9.81 -3.66
CA PRO A 237 -6.65 -10.91 -2.91
C PRO A 237 -5.95 -11.93 -3.80
N VAL A 238 -4.76 -12.35 -3.36
CA VAL A 238 -3.93 -13.34 -4.04
C VAL A 238 -3.74 -14.59 -3.19
N ARG A 239 -3.68 -15.75 -3.83
CA ARG A 239 -3.20 -16.99 -3.23
C ARG A 239 -1.71 -17.14 -3.49
N VAL A 240 -0.92 -17.10 -2.43
CA VAL A 240 0.54 -17.21 -2.45
C VAL A 240 0.95 -18.66 -2.17
N HIS A 241 1.83 -19.18 -3.02
CA HIS A 241 2.38 -20.53 -2.94
C HIS A 241 1.32 -21.61 -2.76
N GLY A 242 0.19 -21.47 -3.47
CA GLY A 242 -0.93 -22.40 -3.40
C GLY A 242 -1.65 -22.51 -2.05
N ARG A 243 -1.26 -21.71 -1.04
CA ARG A 243 -1.71 -21.90 0.35
C ARG A 243 -2.26 -20.65 1.01
N TYR A 244 -1.46 -19.61 1.26
CA TYR A 244 -1.96 -18.45 2.01
C TYR A 244 -2.74 -17.50 1.11
N LEU A 245 -3.93 -17.10 1.55
CA LEU A 245 -4.57 -15.90 1.04
C LEU A 245 -3.81 -14.69 1.60
N ALA A 246 -3.43 -13.75 0.77
CA ALA A 246 -2.70 -12.55 1.18
C ALA A 246 -3.27 -11.30 0.49
N SER A 247 -3.17 -10.16 1.19
CA SER A 247 -3.31 -8.84 0.58
C SER A 247 -2.00 -8.51 -0.17
N PRO A 248 -2.02 -8.14 -1.45
CA PRO A 248 -0.83 -7.68 -2.15
C PRO A 248 -0.52 -6.19 -1.86
N SER A 249 -1.04 -5.64 -0.76
CA SER A 249 -1.15 -4.20 -0.49
C SER A 249 -2.11 -3.48 -1.46
N PRO A 250 -2.42 -2.18 -1.27
CA PRO A 250 -3.33 -1.42 -2.14
C PRO A 250 -2.78 -1.11 -3.54
N ILE A 251 -2.07 -2.06 -4.16
CA ILE A 251 -1.75 -1.99 -5.58
C ILE A 251 -3.02 -2.19 -6.41
N PRO A 252 -3.12 -1.57 -7.60
CA PRO A 252 -4.19 -1.89 -8.54
C PRO A 252 -4.10 -3.37 -8.93
N LYS A 253 -5.25 -4.00 -9.22
CA LYS A 253 -5.26 -5.39 -9.70
C LYS A 253 -4.39 -5.58 -10.97
N PHE A 254 -4.21 -4.53 -11.76
CA PHE A 254 -3.23 -4.45 -12.85
C PHE A 254 -1.82 -4.92 -12.46
N ASP A 255 -1.36 -4.62 -11.25
CA ASP A 255 -0.02 -4.97 -10.80
C ASP A 255 0.08 -6.40 -10.23
N ASN A 256 -1.03 -7.07 -9.90
CA ASN A 256 -1.01 -8.42 -9.33
C ASN A 256 -0.20 -9.45 -10.16
N PRO A 257 -0.33 -9.50 -11.51
CA PRO A 257 0.45 -10.43 -12.33
C PRO A 257 1.97 -10.24 -12.17
N LYS A 258 2.44 -9.04 -11.86
CA LYS A 258 3.87 -8.75 -11.67
C LYS A 258 4.47 -9.45 -10.44
N LEU A 259 3.63 -9.85 -9.48
CA LEU A 259 4.06 -10.64 -8.31
C LEU A 259 4.26 -12.12 -8.66
N HIS A 260 3.62 -12.63 -9.72
CA HIS A 260 3.72 -14.03 -10.10
C HIS A 260 5.11 -14.37 -10.62
N ARG A 261 5.82 -15.27 -9.93
CA ARG A 261 7.18 -15.69 -10.28
C ARG A 261 8.16 -14.52 -10.48
N SER A 262 7.93 -13.41 -9.79
CA SER A 262 8.86 -12.28 -9.76
C SER A 262 10.24 -12.74 -9.32
N ARG A 263 11.28 -12.14 -9.91
CA ARG A 263 12.68 -12.42 -9.59
C ARG A 263 13.11 -11.77 -8.28
N ALA A 264 12.50 -10.63 -7.95
CA ALA A 264 12.78 -9.88 -6.74
C ALA A 264 12.06 -10.47 -5.52
N LEU A 265 12.68 -10.28 -4.35
CA LEU A 265 12.02 -10.54 -3.07
C LEU A 265 11.01 -9.42 -2.77
N ALA A 266 9.75 -9.76 -2.54
CA ALA A 266 8.75 -8.79 -2.10
C ALA A 266 8.48 -8.92 -0.59
N LEU A 267 8.71 -7.83 0.14
CA LEU A 267 8.45 -7.69 1.57
C LEU A 267 7.31 -6.71 1.80
N PHE A 268 6.41 -7.02 2.72
CA PHE A 268 5.22 -6.24 2.97
C PHE A 268 5.19 -5.81 4.45
N GLY A 269 5.22 -4.51 4.70
CA GLY A 269 5.32 -3.94 6.04
C GLY A 269 4.04 -3.19 6.45
N ALA A 270 3.32 -3.72 7.44
CA ALA A 270 2.16 -3.10 8.07
C ALA A 270 2.46 -2.69 9.52
N GLY A 271 2.95 -1.46 9.73
CA GLY A 271 3.39 -0.98 11.05
C GLY A 271 2.25 -0.90 12.06
N ARG A 272 1.18 -0.15 11.71
CA ARG A 272 -0.02 0.03 12.56
C ARG A 272 -0.67 -1.29 12.97
N GLU A 273 -0.68 -2.27 12.08
CA GLU A 273 -1.27 -3.60 12.32
C GLU A 273 -0.24 -4.61 12.86
N ARG A 274 1.02 -4.19 12.99
CA ARG A 274 2.15 -4.98 13.52
C ARG A 274 2.35 -6.30 12.78
N ARG A 275 2.33 -6.27 11.44
CA ARG A 275 2.55 -7.45 10.58
C ARG A 275 3.64 -7.20 9.55
N ILE A 276 4.42 -8.25 9.30
CA ILE A 276 5.32 -8.38 8.15
C ILE A 276 4.99 -9.69 7.44
N TYR A 277 4.93 -9.66 6.12
CA TYR A 277 4.81 -10.87 5.31
C TYR A 277 5.67 -10.72 4.05
N ALA A 278 5.88 -11.82 3.34
CA ALA A 278 6.76 -11.85 2.19
C ALA A 278 6.25 -12.78 1.10
N ILE A 279 6.71 -12.50 -0.12
CA ILE A 279 6.62 -13.36 -1.28
C ILE A 279 8.05 -13.55 -1.78
N PRO A 280 8.67 -14.74 -1.58
CA PRO A 280 10.01 -15.01 -2.07
C PRO A 280 10.09 -14.98 -3.61
N PRO A 281 11.30 -14.80 -4.18
CA PRO A 281 11.52 -14.96 -5.61
C PRO A 281 10.94 -16.26 -6.18
N PHE A 282 10.48 -16.20 -7.43
CA PHE A 282 9.95 -17.34 -8.19
C PHE A 282 8.75 -18.05 -7.54
N THR A 283 8.05 -17.40 -6.61
CA THR A 283 6.87 -17.96 -5.95
C THR A 283 5.63 -17.81 -6.82
N ASP A 284 4.81 -18.87 -6.88
CA ASP A 284 3.50 -18.80 -7.51
C ASP A 284 2.57 -17.87 -6.73
N VAL A 285 2.16 -16.78 -7.37
CA VAL A 285 1.11 -15.86 -6.88
C VAL A 285 -0.02 -15.87 -7.89
N ARG A 286 -1.26 -16.12 -7.45
CA ARG A 286 -2.43 -16.12 -8.33
C ARG A 286 -3.54 -15.27 -7.72
N SER A 287 -4.07 -14.32 -8.46
CA SER A 287 -5.30 -13.62 -8.08
C SER A 287 -6.44 -14.63 -7.94
N LEU A 288 -7.35 -14.41 -6.99
CA LEU A 288 -8.57 -15.22 -6.91
C LEU A 288 -9.50 -14.92 -8.09
N ASP A 289 -10.02 -15.95 -8.74
CA ASP A 289 -10.99 -15.85 -9.81
C ASP A 289 -11.91 -17.08 -9.82
N PHE A 290 -12.77 -17.16 -10.83
CA PHE A 290 -13.62 -18.31 -11.10
C PHE A 290 -13.36 -18.78 -12.53
N GLU A 291 -13.65 -20.05 -12.82
CA GLU A 291 -13.50 -20.60 -14.18
C GLU A 291 -14.34 -19.82 -15.20
N ASP A 292 -15.58 -19.48 -14.83
CA ASP A 292 -16.50 -18.69 -15.68
C ASP A 292 -16.23 -17.18 -15.63
N TYR A 293 -15.42 -16.70 -14.69
CA TYR A 293 -15.09 -15.29 -14.50
C TYR A 293 -13.60 -15.15 -14.18
N PRO A 294 -12.73 -15.26 -15.21
CA PRO A 294 -11.29 -15.21 -15.04
C PRO A 294 -10.82 -13.84 -14.55
N PHE A 295 -9.64 -13.80 -13.95
CA PHE A 295 -9.03 -12.55 -13.52
C PHE A 295 -8.68 -11.64 -14.70
N GLU A 296 -9.20 -10.41 -14.68
CA GLU A 296 -8.91 -9.38 -15.68
C GLU A 296 -8.28 -8.15 -15.05
N VAL A 297 -7.30 -7.55 -15.74
CA VAL A 297 -6.65 -6.29 -15.35
C VAL A 297 -7.34 -5.08 -15.96
N GLN A 298 -7.05 -3.89 -15.45
CA GLN A 298 -7.50 -2.64 -16.08
C GLN A 298 -6.92 -2.49 -17.48
N THR A 299 -7.71 -1.92 -18.39
CA THR A 299 -7.33 -1.58 -19.76
C THR A 299 -7.82 -0.18 -20.10
N TRP A 300 -7.06 0.55 -20.91
CA TRP A 300 -7.42 1.87 -21.42
C TRP A 300 -7.48 1.82 -22.95
N GLN A 301 -8.34 2.64 -23.56
CA GLN A 301 -8.31 2.83 -25.02
C GLN A 301 -7.22 3.81 -25.41
N GLU A 302 -6.91 4.72 -24.50
CA GLU A 302 -5.93 5.77 -24.58
C GLU A 302 -4.52 5.23 -24.36
N ARG A 303 -3.55 5.99 -24.84
CA ARG A 303 -2.13 5.78 -24.57
C ARG A 303 -1.63 6.92 -23.72
N CYS A 304 -0.54 6.70 -22.99
CA CYS A 304 0.12 7.78 -22.27
C CYS A 304 0.43 8.94 -23.22
N ALA A 305 -0.10 10.12 -22.93
CA ALA A 305 0.06 11.29 -23.78
C ALA A 305 1.51 11.84 -23.82
N LEU A 306 2.37 11.41 -22.89
CA LEU A 306 3.76 11.86 -22.80
C LEU A 306 4.74 10.94 -23.54
N CYS A 307 4.57 9.62 -23.42
CA CYS A 307 5.51 8.62 -23.95
C CYS A 307 4.89 7.59 -24.91
N GLY A 308 3.58 7.65 -25.14
CA GLY A 308 2.85 6.76 -26.05
C GLY A 308 2.66 5.32 -25.56
N ALA A 309 3.02 5.01 -24.31
CA ALA A 309 2.84 3.68 -23.72
C ALA A 309 1.36 3.28 -23.68
N GLY A 310 1.06 2.04 -24.07
CA GLY A 310 -0.26 1.41 -23.94
C GLY A 310 -0.25 0.17 -23.05
N ASP A 311 0.89 -0.09 -22.41
CA ASP A 311 1.20 -1.27 -21.60
C ASP A 311 1.50 -0.93 -20.13
N SER A 312 1.27 0.31 -19.72
CA SER A 312 1.46 0.82 -18.36
C SER A 312 0.13 1.12 -17.68
N TYR A 313 0.11 1.13 -16.35
CA TYR A 313 -1.00 1.70 -15.61
C TYR A 313 -1.08 3.22 -15.86
N LEU A 314 -2.26 3.72 -16.23
CA LEU A 314 -2.47 5.12 -16.55
C LEU A 314 -3.26 5.85 -15.46
N ASP A 315 -2.75 7.01 -15.07
CA ASP A 315 -3.46 7.99 -14.25
C ASP A 315 -4.22 8.95 -15.16
N GLU A 316 -5.46 9.25 -14.77
CA GLU A 316 -6.28 10.27 -15.42
C GLU A 316 -6.04 11.63 -14.74
N VAL A 317 -5.60 12.60 -15.53
CA VAL A 317 -5.31 13.96 -15.08
C VAL A 317 -6.31 14.93 -15.71
N LEU A 318 -6.98 15.72 -14.87
CA LEU A 318 -7.82 16.84 -15.32
C LEU A 318 -6.94 17.99 -15.79
N LEU A 319 -7.12 18.44 -17.03
CA LEU A 319 -6.35 19.53 -17.64
C LEU A 319 -7.00 20.90 -17.43
N ASP A 320 -8.33 20.94 -17.35
CA ASP A 320 -9.09 22.17 -17.16
C ASP A 320 -10.38 21.96 -16.33
N ASP A 321 -11.00 23.08 -15.94
CA ASP A 321 -12.27 23.11 -15.23
C ASP A 321 -13.48 22.76 -16.12
N GLN A 322 -13.26 22.55 -17.43
CA GLN A 322 -14.28 22.15 -18.40
C GLN A 322 -14.36 20.63 -18.56
N GLY A 323 -13.53 19.88 -17.82
CA GLY A 323 -13.55 18.43 -17.77
C GLY A 323 -12.70 17.76 -18.85
N SER A 324 -11.78 18.46 -19.52
CA SER A 324 -10.83 17.79 -20.40
C SER A 324 -9.83 16.99 -19.57
N THR A 325 -9.61 15.74 -19.97
CA THR A 325 -8.71 14.81 -19.27
C THR A 325 -7.61 14.30 -20.18
N GLN A 326 -6.53 13.86 -19.55
CA GLN A 326 -5.40 13.24 -20.21
C GLN A 326 -4.92 12.04 -19.41
N PHE A 327 -4.58 10.96 -20.11
CA PHE A 327 -4.02 9.76 -19.50
C PHE A 327 -2.49 9.78 -19.58
N ILE A 328 -1.83 9.60 -18.45
CA ILE A 328 -0.37 9.56 -18.35
C ILE A 328 0.09 8.33 -17.56
N CYS A 329 1.31 7.84 -17.81
CA CYS A 329 1.86 6.74 -17.02
C CYS A 329 1.93 7.14 -15.54
N SER A 330 1.41 6.27 -14.69
CA SER A 330 1.56 6.40 -13.24
C SER A 330 3.00 6.13 -12.77
N ASP A 331 3.71 5.21 -13.45
CA ASP A 331 5.16 5.04 -13.25
C ASP A 331 5.94 6.12 -14.02
N THR A 332 6.43 7.12 -13.29
CA THR A 332 7.11 8.27 -13.90
C THR A 332 8.53 7.93 -14.37
N SER A 333 9.23 7.01 -13.71
CA SER A 333 10.53 6.49 -14.16
C SER A 333 10.39 5.82 -15.52
N TYR A 334 9.43 4.89 -15.64
CA TYR A 334 9.15 4.19 -16.90
C TYR A 334 8.81 5.17 -18.03
N CYS A 335 7.96 6.16 -17.73
CA CYS A 335 7.60 7.21 -18.69
C CYS A 335 8.84 8.00 -19.17
N ASN A 336 9.71 8.41 -18.25
CA ASN A 336 10.93 9.17 -18.56
C ASN A 336 11.95 8.33 -19.33
N ASP A 337 12.10 7.06 -18.99
CA ASP A 337 12.99 6.14 -19.71
C ASP A 337 12.51 5.91 -21.15
N ARG A 338 11.20 5.84 -21.38
CA ARG A 338 10.62 5.78 -22.73
C ARG A 338 10.83 7.08 -23.51
N ARG A 339 10.61 8.24 -22.88
CA ARG A 339 10.81 9.55 -23.53
C ARG A 339 12.27 9.83 -23.89
N SER A 340 13.20 9.33 -23.07
CA SER A 340 14.64 9.46 -23.30
C SER A 340 15.23 8.37 -24.22
N GLY A 341 14.42 7.39 -24.65
CA GLY A 341 14.87 6.27 -25.48
C GLY A 341 15.73 5.24 -24.73
N ARG A 342 15.70 5.23 -23.39
CA ARG A 342 16.39 4.23 -22.55
C ARG A 342 15.63 2.92 -22.41
N ALA A 343 14.32 2.93 -22.63
CA ALA A 343 13.46 1.74 -22.48
C ALA A 343 13.70 0.63 -23.53
N SER A 344 14.51 0.87 -24.56
CA SER A 344 14.79 -0.06 -25.67
C SER A 344 16.16 -0.72 -25.60
N ARG A 345 16.84 -0.71 -24.43
CA ARG A 345 18.11 -1.41 -24.22
C ARG A 345 17.98 -2.57 -23.25
#